data_AF-A0A060BHJ2-F1
#
_entry.id   AF-A0A060BHJ2-F1
#
_cell.length_a   1.000
_cell.length_b   1.000
_cell.length_c   1.000
_cell.angle_alpha   90.00
_cell.angle_beta   90.00
_cell.angle_gamma   90.00
#
_symmetry.space_group_name_H-M   'P 1'
#
loop_
_entity.id
_entity.type
_entity.pdbx_description
1 polymer ?
#
loop_
_entity_poly.entity_id
_entity_poly.type
_entity_poly.pdbx_seq_one_letter_code
_entity_poly.pdbx_strand_id
1 'polypeptide(L)' 'MAAGLIMVAHKSGGPLLDIIETSEGSRLGFLANTAEEFAHILKYVIEARDDEITHIRERAKSQLR' A
#
# COMPACT_ATOMS: atom_id res chain seq x y z
N MET A 1 1.71 6.20 -8.04
CA MET A 1 0.95 6.64 -6.84
C MET A 1 0.86 8.17 -6.75
N ALA A 2 0.02 8.83 -7.56
CA ALA A 2 0.17 10.28 -7.82
C ALA A 2 -0.71 11.25 -7.01
N ALA A 3 -1.51 10.78 -6.05
CA ALA A 3 -2.43 11.64 -5.28
C ALA A 3 -2.35 11.49 -3.75
N GLY A 4 -1.32 10.80 -3.23
CA GLY A 4 -1.26 10.49 -1.79
C GLY A 4 -2.33 9.50 -1.34
N LEU A 5 -2.70 8.56 -2.21
CA LEU A 5 -3.60 7.46 -1.86
C LEU A 5 -2.78 6.26 -1.36
N ILE A 6 -3.35 5.50 -0.43
CA ILE A 6 -2.83 4.18 -0.06
C ILE A 6 -3.31 3.18 -1.10
N MET A 7 -2.37 2.59 -1.85
CA MET A 7 -2.70 1.63 -2.89
C MET A 7 -2.83 0.23 -2.29
N VAL A 8 -3.97 -0.41 -2.55
CA VAL A 8 -4.21 -1.83 -2.30
C VAL A 8 -4.52 -2.47 -3.64
N ALA A 9 -3.68 -3.40 -4.09
CA ALA A 9 -3.81 -4.00 -5.41
C ALA A 9 -3.78 -5.53 -5.34
N HIS A 10 -4.28 -6.18 -6.38
CA HIS A 10 -4.14 -7.63 -6.49
C HIS A 10 -2.65 -8.00 -6.65
N LYS A 11 -2.20 -9.08 -6.04
CA LYS A 11 -0.85 -9.64 -6.18
C LYS A 11 -0.68 -10.35 -7.53
N SER A 12 -1.01 -9.65 -8.62
CA SER A 12 -0.80 -10.07 -10.00
C SER A 12 0.42 -9.36 -10.59
N GLY A 13 0.86 -9.80 -11.78
CA GLY A 13 2.12 -9.39 -12.41
C GLY A 13 2.45 -7.90 -12.32
N GLY A 14 1.62 -7.01 -12.86
CA GLY A 14 1.92 -5.57 -12.90
C GLY A 14 2.16 -4.94 -11.51
N PRO A 15 1.19 -4.97 -10.59
CA PRO A 15 1.37 -4.41 -9.25
C PRO A 15 2.50 -5.05 -8.44
N LEU A 16 2.71 -6.35 -8.61
CA LEU A 16 3.75 -7.11 -7.89
C LEU A 16 5.16 -6.79 -8.40
N LEU A 17 5.34 -6.67 -9.71
CA LEU A 17 6.67 -6.57 -10.33
C LEU A 17 7.18 -5.14 -10.42
N ASP A 18 6.31 -4.15 -10.63
CA ASP A 18 6.74 -2.80 -11.02
C ASP A 18 6.34 -1.68 -10.04
N ILE A 19 5.44 -1.92 -9.06
CA ILE A 19 4.73 -0.80 -8.42
C ILE A 19 4.67 -0.89 -6.87
N ILE A 20 4.54 -2.07 -6.25
CA ILE A 20 4.33 -2.15 -4.79
C ILE A 20 5.47 -2.86 -4.05
N GLU A 21 6.28 -2.07 -3.34
CA GLU A 21 7.15 -2.55 -2.26
C GLU A 21 6.34 -2.78 -0.98
N THR A 22 6.46 -3.97 -0.39
CA THR A 22 5.68 -4.40 0.79
C THR A 22 6.51 -4.56 2.06
N SER A 23 7.84 -4.50 1.94
CA SER A 23 8.78 -4.68 3.05
C SER A 23 8.57 -3.64 4.14
N GLU A 24 8.75 -4.07 5.39
CA GLU A 24 8.60 -3.20 6.55
C GLU A 24 9.64 -2.06 6.50
N GLY A 25 9.20 -0.83 6.75
CA GLY A 25 10.07 0.36 6.67
C GLY A 25 10.27 0.96 5.28
N SER A 26 10.01 0.23 4.20
CA SER A 26 10.01 0.76 2.81
C SER A 26 8.65 0.64 2.11
N ARG A 27 7.63 0.14 2.80
CA ARG A 27 6.29 -0.11 2.25
C ARG A 27 5.69 1.11 1.56
N LEU A 28 5.11 0.84 0.39
CA LEU A 28 4.49 1.80 -0.51
C LEU A 28 3.00 1.56 -0.73
N GLY A 29 2.56 0.34 -0.47
CA GLY A 29 1.17 -0.08 -0.58
C GLY A 29 1.02 -1.52 -0.12
N PHE A 30 -0.09 -2.14 -0.48
CA PHE A 30 -0.45 -3.48 -0.06
C PHE A 30 -0.85 -4.34 -1.26
N LEU A 31 -0.58 -5.64 -1.15
CA LEU A 31 -0.97 -6.63 -2.14
C LEU A 31 -1.87 -7.68 -1.49
N ALA A 32 -2.88 -8.13 -2.22
CA ALA A 32 -3.81 -9.20 -1.82
C ALA A 32 -4.08 -10.17 -2.97
N ASN A 33 -4.31 -11.44 -2.67
CA ASN A 33 -4.73 -12.47 -3.62
C ASN A 33 -6.22 -12.81 -3.50
N THR A 34 -6.81 -12.63 -2.31
CA THR A 34 -8.20 -13.01 -2.03
C THR A 34 -9.02 -11.85 -1.50
N ALA A 35 -10.34 -11.97 -1.58
CA ALA A 35 -11.27 -10.96 -1.05
C ALA A 35 -11.09 -10.75 0.46
N GLU A 36 -10.79 -11.81 1.20
CA GLU A 36 -10.53 -11.78 2.65
C GLU A 36 -9.25 -10.99 2.94
N GLU A 37 -8.18 -11.17 2.16
CA GLU A 37 -6.95 -10.40 2.30
C GLU A 37 -7.20 -8.91 2.02
N PHE A 38 -8.00 -8.57 1.00
CA PHE A 38 -8.43 -7.20 0.77
C PHE A 38 -9.19 -6.64 1.98
N ALA A 39 -10.15 -7.38 2.52
CA ALA A 39 -10.95 -6.94 3.66
C ALA A 39 -10.08 -6.67 4.90
N HIS A 40 -9.13 -7.56 5.20
CA HIS A 40 -8.21 -7.38 6.33
C HIS A 40 -7.30 -6.15 6.14
N ILE A 41 -6.78 -5.95 4.94
CA ILE A 41 -5.92 -4.80 4.64
C ILE A 41 -6.71 -3.49 4.76
N LEU A 42 -7.93 -3.44 4.20
CA LEU A 42 -8.78 -2.25 4.30
C LEU A 42 -9.13 -1.92 5.75
N LYS A 43 -9.48 -2.94 6.54
CA LYS A 43 -9.72 -2.77 7.98
C LYS A 43 -8.48 -2.19 8.67
N TYR A 44 -7.30 -2.76 8.44
CA TYR A 44 -6.06 -2.27 8.99
C TYR A 44 -5.79 -0.81 8.58
N VAL A 45 -5.99 -0.44 7.31
CA VAL A 45 -5.78 0.95 6.84
C VAL A 45 -6.74 1.93 7.52
N ILE A 46 -7.98 1.51 7.80
CA ILE A 46 -8.98 2.33 8.49
C ILE A 46 -8.68 2.48 9.99
N GLU A 47 -8.16 1.42 10.63
CA GLU A 47 -7.87 1.37 12.07
C GLU A 47 -6.47 1.88 12.43
N ALA A 48 -5.55 1.94 11.46
CA ALA A 48 -4.19 2.36 11.67
C ALA A 48 -4.10 3.81 12.16
N ARG A 49 -3.08 4.07 12.97
CA ARG A 49 -2.82 5.42 13.49
C ARG A 49 -2.39 6.35 12.35
N ASP A 50 -2.77 7.61 12.46
CA ASP A 50 -2.52 8.63 11.43
C ASP A 50 -1.03 8.75 11.05
N ASP A 51 -0.12 8.52 12.00
CA ASP A 51 1.33 8.57 11.78
C ASP A 51 1.80 7.46 10.82
N GLU A 52 1.38 6.23 11.08
CA GLU A 52 1.75 5.04 10.31
C GLU A 52 1.28 5.12 8.86
N ILE A 53 0.02 5.49 8.64
CA ILE A 53 -0.54 5.66 7.30
C ILE A 53 0.08 6.87 6.57
N THR A 54 0.35 7.95 7.29
CA THR A 54 1.01 9.12 6.71
C THR A 54 2.41 8.79 6.22
N HIS A 55 3.18 7.97 6.94
CA HIS A 55 4.51 7.54 6.49
C HIS A 55 4.48 6.74 5.20
N ILE A 56 3.54 5.80 5.05
CA ILE A 56 3.37 5.03 3.81
C ILE A 56 2.99 5.97 2.66
N ARG A 57 2.07 6.91 2.91
CA ARG A 57 1.62 7.88 1.92
C ARG A 57 2.73 8.80 1.43
N GLU A 58 3.58 9.32 2.30
CA GLU A 58 4.66 10.23 1.91
C GLU A 58 5.76 9.50 1.13
N ARG A 59 6.10 8.26 1.51
CA ARG A 59 7.02 7.41 0.74
C ARG A 59 6.48 7.10 -0.65
N ALA A 60 5.19 6.77 -0.73
CA ALA A 60 4.50 6.53 -1.99
C ALA A 60 4.56 7.73 -2.95
N LYS A 61 4.46 8.95 -2.43
CA LYS A 61 4.61 10.18 -3.23
C LYS A 61 6.04 10.41 -3.68
N SER A 62 7.04 10.16 -2.82
CA SER A 62 8.45 10.45 -3.15
C SER A 62 9.02 9.53 -4.23
N GLN A 63 8.46 8.33 -4.41
CA GLN A 63 8.94 7.37 -5.40
C GLN A 63 8.64 7.75 -6.86
N LEU A 64 7.78 8.75 -7.09
CA LEU A 64 7.39 9.24 -8.42
C LEU A 64 8.20 10.47 -8.88
N ARG A 65 9.26 10.84 -8.17
CA ARG A 65 10.14 11.95 -8.52
C ARG A 65 11.50 11.49 -8.99
#